data_AF-A0A961HFN8-F1
#
_entry.id   AF-A0A961HFN8-F1
#
_cell.length_a   1.000
_cell.length_b   1.000
_cell.length_c   1.000
_cell.angle_alpha   90.00
_cell.angle_beta   90.00
_cell.angle_gamma   90.00
#
_symmetry.space_group_name_H-M   'P 1'
#
loop_
_entity.id
_entity.type
_entity.pdbx_description
1 polymer ?
#
loop_
_entity_poly.entity_id
_entity_poly.type
_entity_poly.pdbx_seq_one_letter_code
_entity_poly.pdbx_strand_id
1 'polypeptide(L)'
;MVADIWLGRDFTLRARAVGLSWLPFVDAPEHHETPEIARERLNRNYRLGDDERKALEVMSRKQAGRIAVTAAHVADSIHRTPVWGRDFFDLHSVRVDLTAEITYLTEAAKTLAEQDKLLGPAPIAQRALDAEIVGVYIEKSRILDERIDALLARLEALDAYRAIVTEVQRRADRQDWLDRVNTIDDLDSAASAVADHHHADALRDTAVESHAWAQVYLPNLGSLTARLTAAG
;
A
#
# COMPACT_ATOMS: atom_id res chain seq x y z
N MET A 1 -11.16 1.30 8.65
CA MET A 1 -12.26 0.73 7.86
C MET A 1 -12.06 1.24 6.45
N VAL A 2 -11.51 0.39 5.58
CA VAL A 2 -10.91 0.74 4.29
C VAL A 2 -12.02 0.86 3.23
N ALA A 3 -12.66 2.02 3.16
CA ALA A 3 -13.65 2.36 2.14
C ALA A 3 -13.38 3.75 1.53
N ASP A 4 -12.10 4.17 1.50
CA ASP A 4 -11.64 5.55 1.25
C ASP A 4 -10.87 5.73 -0.07
N ILE A 5 -11.11 4.86 -1.04
CA ILE A 5 -10.79 5.11 -2.44
C ILE A 5 -12.17 5.36 -3.07
N TRP A 6 -12.31 6.29 -4.03
CA TRP A 6 -13.59 6.75 -4.64
C TRP A 6 -14.14 8.01 -3.91
N LEU A 7 -14.40 9.19 -4.51
CA LEU A 7 -14.65 9.55 -5.91
C LEU A 7 -14.47 11.07 -6.17
N GLY A 8 -14.75 11.48 -7.41
CA GLY A 8 -14.61 12.83 -7.94
C GLY A 8 -15.61 13.86 -7.43
N ARG A 9 -15.07 15.09 -7.34
CA ARG A 9 -15.65 16.45 -7.31
C ARG A 9 -15.52 17.11 -5.91
N ASP A 10 -14.63 18.07 -5.64
CA ASP A 10 -14.13 19.21 -6.42
C ASP A 10 -13.53 18.92 -7.80
N PHE A 11 -14.32 19.27 -8.81
CA PHE A 11 -14.03 19.19 -10.25
C PHE A 11 -14.21 20.55 -10.91
N THR A 12 -14.10 21.61 -10.12
CA THR A 12 -13.75 22.96 -10.55
C THR A 12 -12.86 23.47 -9.42
N LEU A 13 -11.54 23.58 -9.57
CA LEU A 13 -10.89 24.33 -10.64
C LEU A 13 -9.59 23.62 -11.08
N ARG A 14 -9.56 23.17 -12.34
CA ARG A 14 -8.36 23.10 -13.22
C ARG A 14 -7.44 21.86 -13.23
N ALA A 15 -7.66 20.76 -12.52
CA ALA A 15 -6.61 19.71 -12.43
C ALA A 15 -7.01 18.20 -12.38
N ARG A 16 -8.08 17.70 -13.06
CA ARG A 16 -8.52 16.30 -12.82
C ARG A 16 -9.11 15.46 -13.98
N ALA A 17 -8.98 15.84 -15.25
CA ALA A 17 -10.00 15.48 -16.24
C ALA A 17 -9.88 14.18 -17.09
N VAL A 18 -8.84 13.34 -17.02
CA VAL A 18 -8.70 12.27 -18.06
C VAL A 18 -9.06 10.85 -17.58
N GLY A 19 -9.21 10.60 -16.28
CA GLY A 19 -9.35 9.23 -15.75
C GLY A 19 -10.75 8.70 -15.39
N LEU A 20 -11.85 9.44 -15.60
CA LEU A 20 -13.16 9.13 -14.96
C LEU A 20 -14.38 9.12 -15.91
N SER A 21 -14.23 8.65 -17.15
CA SER A 21 -15.37 8.37 -18.05
C SER A 21 -16.32 7.27 -17.58
N TRP A 22 -16.06 6.67 -16.41
CA TRP A 22 -16.73 5.48 -15.90
C TRP A 22 -17.76 5.74 -14.78
N LEU A 23 -18.23 6.96 -14.55
CA LEU A 23 -19.46 7.19 -13.76
C LEU A 23 -20.66 7.37 -14.68
N PRO A 24 -21.81 6.70 -14.45
CA PRO A 24 -23.01 7.06 -15.19
C PRO A 24 -23.36 8.51 -14.78
N PHE A 25 -23.66 9.37 -15.77
CA PHE A 25 -24.10 10.78 -15.63
C PHE A 25 -23.03 11.89 -15.61
N VAL A 26 -21.79 11.69 -16.07
CA VAL A 26 -20.82 12.79 -16.23
C VAL A 26 -20.13 12.75 -17.60
N ASP A 27 -20.41 13.73 -18.46
CA ASP A 27 -19.70 13.93 -19.74
C ASP A 27 -18.22 14.32 -19.51
N ALA A 28 -17.33 13.84 -20.40
CA ALA A 28 -15.90 14.07 -20.34
C ALA A 28 -15.54 15.56 -20.61
N PRO A 29 -14.70 16.23 -19.79
CA PRO A 29 -14.27 17.61 -20.07
C PRO A 29 -13.09 17.69 -21.06
N GLU A 30 -13.03 18.76 -21.86
CA GLU A 30 -11.98 19.07 -22.86
C GLU A 30 -10.63 19.53 -22.25
N HIS A 31 -9.89 18.73 -21.45
CA HIS A 31 -8.60 19.17 -20.88
C HIS A 31 -7.48 18.09 -20.85
N HIS A 32 -6.21 18.48 -20.94
CA HIS A 32 -5.01 17.60 -20.97
C HIS A 32 -4.43 17.26 -19.56
N GLU A 33 -4.15 15.98 -19.27
CA GLU A 33 -3.49 15.49 -18.03
C GLU A 33 -1.95 15.57 -18.11
N THR A 34 -1.27 15.88 -16.99
CA THR A 34 0.19 15.74 -16.83
C THR A 34 0.57 14.68 -15.78
N PRO A 35 1.76 14.05 -15.86
CA PRO A 35 2.16 12.95 -14.97
C PRO A 35 2.25 13.31 -13.47
N GLU A 36 2.71 14.52 -13.11
CA GLU A 36 2.76 14.94 -11.69
C GLU A 36 1.38 15.02 -11.05
N ILE A 37 0.37 15.54 -11.76
CA ILE A 37 -0.99 15.70 -11.26
C ILE A 37 -1.64 14.33 -11.01
N ALA A 38 -1.35 13.33 -11.85
CA ALA A 38 -1.81 11.96 -11.64
C ALA A 38 -1.21 11.34 -10.37
N ARG A 39 0.07 11.62 -10.09
CA ARG A 39 0.84 11.05 -8.97
C ARG A 39 0.43 11.63 -7.61
N GLU A 40 0.21 12.95 -7.53
CA GLU A 40 -0.33 13.58 -6.32
C GLU A 40 -1.75 13.13 -5.99
N ARG A 41 -2.56 12.84 -7.02
CA ARG A 41 -3.95 12.41 -6.86
C ARG A 41 -4.08 11.04 -6.19
N LEU A 42 -3.13 10.13 -6.45
CA LEU A 42 -3.14 8.76 -5.91
C LEU A 42 -2.72 8.69 -4.43
N ASN A 43 -2.02 9.72 -3.92
CA ASN A 43 -1.46 9.73 -2.56
C ASN A 43 -2.34 10.36 -1.48
N ARG A 44 -3.53 10.89 -1.81
CA ARG A 44 -4.43 11.55 -0.84
C ARG A 44 -5.59 10.63 -0.41
N ASN A 45 -5.90 10.62 0.90
CA ASN A 45 -7.08 9.95 1.46
C ASN A 45 -8.29 10.90 1.39
N TYR A 46 -9.40 10.44 0.80
CA TYR A 46 -10.65 11.22 0.65
C TYR A 46 -11.81 10.54 1.39
N ARG A 47 -12.79 11.33 1.84
CA ARG A 47 -14.04 10.83 2.45
C ARG A 47 -15.18 10.82 1.43
N LEU A 48 -15.94 9.72 1.39
CA LEU A 48 -17.14 9.56 0.55
C LEU A 48 -18.26 10.54 0.94
N GLY A 49 -18.84 11.21 -0.06
CA GLY A 49 -20.10 11.94 0.08
C GLY A 49 -21.31 11.02 0.25
N ASP A 50 -22.47 11.56 0.63
CA ASP A 50 -23.65 10.76 0.97
C ASP A 50 -24.26 10.04 -0.24
N ASP A 51 -24.28 10.67 -1.42
CA ASP A 51 -24.85 10.08 -2.63
C ASP A 51 -23.94 9.02 -3.25
N GLU A 52 -22.62 9.20 -3.15
CA GLU A 52 -21.63 8.20 -3.55
C GLU A 52 -21.69 6.97 -2.65
N ARG A 53 -21.90 7.19 -1.34
CA ARG A 53 -22.07 6.10 -0.37
C ARG A 53 -23.31 5.27 -0.67
N LYS A 54 -24.42 5.91 -1.03
CA LYS A 54 -25.64 5.22 -1.48
C LYS A 54 -25.40 4.44 -2.78
N ALA A 55 -24.70 5.03 -3.75
CA ALA A 55 -24.39 4.37 -5.02
C ALA A 55 -23.49 3.14 -4.81
N LEU A 56 -22.47 3.26 -3.97
CA LEU A 56 -21.59 2.15 -3.58
C LEU A 56 -22.38 1.06 -2.84
N GLU A 57 -23.28 1.44 -1.94
CA GLU A 57 -24.14 0.49 -1.23
C GLU A 57 -25.02 -0.30 -2.20
N VAL A 58 -25.65 0.36 -3.16
CA VAL A 58 -26.43 -0.30 -4.22
C VAL A 58 -25.56 -1.22 -5.07
N MET A 59 -24.36 -0.78 -5.45
CA MET A 59 -23.43 -1.58 -6.26
C MET A 59 -22.96 -2.84 -5.50
N SER A 60 -22.61 -2.69 -4.22
CA SER A 60 -22.13 -3.77 -3.36
C SER A 60 -23.16 -4.88 -3.09
N ARG A 61 -24.45 -4.61 -3.34
CA ARG A 61 -25.52 -5.62 -3.24
C ARG A 61 -25.54 -6.58 -4.44
N LYS A 62 -24.98 -6.19 -5.59
CA LYS A 62 -24.91 -7.02 -6.80
C LYS A 62 -23.58 -7.77 -6.88
N GLN A 63 -23.59 -8.99 -7.42
CA GLN A 63 -22.37 -9.81 -7.55
C GLN A 63 -21.30 -9.14 -8.40
N ALA A 64 -21.63 -8.67 -9.60
CA ALA A 64 -20.68 -7.96 -10.46
C ALA A 64 -20.16 -6.66 -9.83
N GLY A 65 -21.01 -5.96 -9.06
CA GLY A 65 -20.60 -4.77 -8.31
C GLY A 65 -19.59 -5.08 -7.21
N ARG A 66 -19.76 -6.19 -6.47
CA ARG A 66 -18.77 -6.67 -5.50
C ARG A 66 -17.43 -6.98 -6.17
N ILE A 67 -17.44 -7.64 -7.33
CA ILE A 67 -16.21 -7.93 -8.09
C ILE A 67 -15.46 -6.64 -8.41
N ALA A 68 -16.14 -5.60 -8.91
CA ALA A 68 -15.52 -4.31 -9.22
C ALA A 68 -14.93 -3.62 -7.97
N VAL A 69 -15.65 -3.63 -6.84
CA VAL A 69 -15.16 -3.07 -5.57
C VAL A 69 -13.91 -3.84 -5.08
N THR A 70 -13.96 -5.17 -5.08
CA THR A 70 -12.82 -5.99 -4.67
C THR A 70 -11.62 -5.75 -5.56
N ALA A 71 -11.81 -5.64 -6.88
CA ALA A 71 -10.74 -5.31 -7.80
C ALA A 71 -10.08 -3.97 -7.45
N ALA A 72 -10.88 -2.94 -7.16
CA ALA A 72 -10.36 -1.63 -6.77
C ALA A 72 -9.50 -1.72 -5.49
N HIS A 73 -9.90 -2.53 -4.49
CA HIS A 73 -9.10 -2.77 -3.29
C HIS A 73 -7.78 -3.50 -3.59
N VAL A 74 -7.81 -4.49 -4.49
CA VAL A 74 -6.60 -5.22 -4.91
C VAL A 74 -5.65 -4.25 -5.63
N ALA A 75 -6.15 -3.43 -6.55
CA ALA A 75 -5.37 -2.43 -7.26
C ALA A 75 -4.76 -1.36 -6.33
N ASP A 76 -5.53 -0.85 -5.36
CA ASP A 76 -5.00 0.08 -4.34
C ASP A 76 -3.91 -0.59 -3.49
N SER A 77 -4.10 -1.84 -3.08
CA SER A 77 -3.08 -2.59 -2.35
C SER A 77 -1.78 -2.73 -3.15
N ILE A 78 -1.87 -3.01 -4.46
CA ILE A 78 -0.70 -3.04 -5.34
C ILE A 78 -0.06 -1.66 -5.39
N HIS A 79 -0.86 -0.63 -5.65
CA HIS A 79 -0.38 0.74 -5.82
C HIS A 79 0.37 1.28 -4.59
N ARG A 80 -0.12 0.95 -3.39
CA ARG A 80 0.49 1.35 -2.11
C ARG A 80 1.74 0.55 -1.73
N THR A 81 2.04 -0.54 -2.45
CA THR A 81 3.25 -1.33 -2.17
C THR A 81 4.48 -0.54 -2.66
N PRO A 82 5.48 -0.23 -1.81
CA PRO A 82 6.58 0.65 -2.17
C PRO A 82 7.35 0.25 -3.44
N VAL A 83 7.56 -1.05 -3.66
CA VAL A 83 8.26 -1.58 -4.83
C VAL A 83 7.54 -1.29 -6.13
N TRP A 84 6.21 -1.07 -6.10
CA TRP A 84 5.44 -0.65 -7.26
C TRP A 84 5.95 0.66 -7.83
N GLY A 85 6.43 1.57 -6.97
CA GLY A 85 6.97 2.86 -7.41
C GLY A 85 8.37 2.79 -8.04
N ARG A 86 9.04 1.62 -8.02
CA ARG A 86 10.39 1.44 -8.58
C ARG A 86 10.32 1.10 -10.08
N ASP A 87 11.38 1.42 -10.81
CA ASP A 87 11.49 1.21 -12.26
C ASP A 87 11.52 -0.27 -12.67
N PHE A 88 11.71 -1.20 -11.71
CA PHE A 88 11.80 -2.64 -11.96
C PHE A 88 10.69 -3.17 -12.88
N PHE A 89 9.43 -2.82 -12.60
CA PHE A 89 8.30 -3.31 -13.39
C PHE A 89 8.27 -2.71 -14.81
N ASP A 90 8.78 -1.49 -14.99
CA ASP A 90 8.85 -0.81 -16.30
C ASP A 90 10.01 -1.34 -17.14
N LEU A 91 11.19 -1.49 -16.53
CA LEU A 91 12.40 -2.04 -17.14
C LEU A 91 12.17 -3.43 -17.74
N HIS A 92 11.32 -4.22 -17.10
CA HIS A 92 10.97 -5.57 -17.57
C HIS A 92 9.66 -5.62 -18.36
N SER A 93 9.01 -4.48 -18.62
CA SER A 93 7.73 -4.40 -19.34
C SER A 93 6.63 -5.30 -18.75
N VAL A 94 6.61 -5.43 -17.42
CA VAL A 94 5.65 -6.26 -16.66
C VAL A 94 4.68 -5.43 -15.82
N ARG A 95 4.76 -4.09 -15.86
CA ARG A 95 3.84 -3.20 -15.16
C ARG A 95 2.45 -3.26 -15.80
N VAL A 96 1.49 -3.82 -15.08
CA VAL A 96 0.08 -3.82 -15.50
C VAL A 96 -0.50 -2.42 -15.29
N ASP A 97 -1.27 -1.94 -16.26
CA ASP A 97 -2.08 -0.73 -16.11
C ASP A 97 -3.29 -1.02 -15.22
N LEU A 98 -3.10 -0.80 -13.92
CA LEU A 98 -4.16 -0.98 -12.92
C LEU A 98 -5.38 -0.09 -13.20
N THR A 99 -5.19 1.09 -13.81
CA THR A 99 -6.30 2.00 -14.10
C THR A 99 -7.18 1.40 -15.19
N ALA A 100 -6.57 0.92 -16.28
CA ALA A 100 -7.28 0.27 -17.36
C ALA A 100 -8.03 -0.99 -16.89
N GLU A 101 -7.41 -1.80 -16.03
CA GLU A 101 -8.02 -3.01 -15.47
C GLU A 101 -9.26 -2.70 -14.61
N ILE A 102 -9.17 -1.71 -13.72
CA ILE A 102 -10.31 -1.30 -12.89
C ILE A 102 -11.41 -0.64 -13.71
N THR A 103 -11.06 0.19 -14.69
CA THR A 103 -12.04 0.78 -15.62
C THR A 103 -12.79 -0.32 -16.37
N TYR A 104 -12.09 -1.33 -16.90
CA TYR A 104 -12.72 -2.44 -17.59
C TYR A 104 -13.69 -3.21 -16.68
N LEU A 105 -13.26 -3.61 -15.48
CA LEU A 105 -14.09 -4.39 -14.56
C LEU A 105 -15.32 -3.60 -14.11
N THR A 106 -15.16 -2.29 -13.91
CA THR A 106 -16.25 -1.39 -13.53
C THR A 106 -17.27 -1.26 -14.66
N GLU A 107 -16.83 -0.98 -15.89
CA GLU A 107 -17.73 -0.87 -17.04
C GLU A 107 -18.45 -2.19 -17.32
N ALA A 108 -17.72 -3.31 -17.25
CA ALA A 108 -18.32 -4.61 -17.44
C ALA A 108 -19.40 -4.91 -16.38
N ALA A 109 -19.15 -4.55 -15.11
CA ALA A 109 -20.10 -4.73 -14.03
C ALA A 109 -21.37 -3.89 -14.22
N LYS A 110 -21.25 -2.65 -14.72
CA LYS A 110 -22.41 -1.81 -15.06
C LYS A 110 -23.23 -2.42 -16.18
N THR A 111 -22.59 -2.79 -17.30
CA THR A 111 -23.28 -3.41 -18.43
C THR A 111 -23.99 -4.69 -17.98
N LEU A 112 -23.38 -5.47 -17.08
CA LEU A 112 -24.01 -6.66 -16.52
C LEU A 112 -25.23 -6.32 -15.66
N ALA A 113 -25.12 -5.29 -14.81
CA ALA A 113 -26.25 -4.82 -14.01
C ALA A 113 -27.42 -4.27 -14.84
N GLU A 114 -27.15 -3.67 -15.99
CA GLU A 114 -28.17 -3.22 -16.95
C GLU A 114 -28.82 -4.40 -17.67
N GLN A 115 -28.03 -5.36 -18.13
CA GLN A 115 -28.54 -6.57 -18.79
C GLN A 115 -29.37 -7.46 -17.86
N ASP A 116 -28.93 -7.62 -16.61
CA ASP A 116 -29.67 -8.31 -15.54
C ASP A 116 -31.02 -7.63 -15.28
N LYS A 117 -31.05 -6.28 -15.25
CA LYS A 117 -32.29 -5.51 -15.12
C LYS A 117 -33.23 -5.71 -16.32
N LEU A 118 -32.68 -5.82 -17.54
CA LEU A 118 -33.47 -6.08 -18.75
C LEU A 118 -34.02 -7.51 -18.77
N LEU A 119 -33.25 -8.50 -18.33
CA LEU A 119 -33.68 -9.90 -18.24
C LEU A 119 -34.82 -10.07 -17.24
N GLY A 120 -34.71 -9.40 -16.08
CA GLY A 120 -35.73 -9.42 -15.04
C GLY A 120 -35.83 -10.79 -14.34
N PRO A 121 -36.86 -10.97 -13.50
CA PRO A 121 -37.06 -12.23 -12.78
C PRO A 121 -37.46 -13.35 -13.73
N ALA A 122 -37.28 -14.60 -13.28
CA ALA A 122 -37.71 -15.78 -14.01
C ALA A 122 -39.19 -15.69 -14.43
N PRO A 123 -39.56 -16.17 -15.63
CA PRO A 123 -40.94 -16.22 -16.07
C PRO A 123 -41.82 -16.98 -15.08
N ILE A 124 -42.96 -16.39 -14.71
CA ILE A 124 -43.95 -16.98 -13.80
C ILE A 124 -45.32 -17.07 -14.47
N ALA A 125 -46.21 -17.89 -13.89
CA ALA A 125 -47.60 -18.06 -14.32
C ALA A 125 -47.70 -18.36 -15.82
N GLN A 126 -48.52 -17.62 -16.57
CA GLN A 126 -48.73 -17.89 -18.00
C GLN A 126 -47.45 -17.81 -18.84
N ARG A 127 -46.47 -16.97 -18.45
CA ARG A 127 -45.19 -16.87 -19.16
C ARG A 127 -44.28 -18.08 -18.93
N ALA A 128 -44.48 -18.83 -17.84
CA ALA A 128 -43.75 -20.06 -17.56
C ALA A 128 -44.28 -21.25 -18.38
N LEU A 129 -45.49 -21.15 -18.94
CA LEU A 129 -46.08 -22.16 -19.82
C LEU A 129 -45.64 -21.99 -21.28
N ASP A 130 -45.03 -20.87 -21.62
CA ASP A 130 -44.52 -20.56 -22.94
C ASP A 130 -43.07 -21.04 -23.06
N ALA A 131 -42.85 -22.09 -23.86
CA ALA A 131 -41.55 -22.71 -24.04
C ALA A 131 -40.54 -21.79 -24.72
N GLU A 132 -40.98 -20.87 -25.58
CA GLU A 132 -40.09 -19.91 -26.24
C GLU A 132 -39.59 -18.88 -25.22
N ILE A 133 -40.48 -18.34 -24.39
CA ILE A 133 -40.12 -17.38 -23.33
C ILE A 133 -39.14 -18.01 -22.33
N VAL A 134 -39.44 -19.23 -21.87
CA VAL A 134 -38.56 -19.96 -20.92
C VAL A 134 -37.21 -20.27 -21.56
N GLY A 135 -37.19 -20.72 -22.81
CA GLY A 135 -35.95 -21.01 -23.54
C GLY A 135 -35.06 -19.77 -23.69
N VAL A 136 -35.63 -18.62 -24.07
CA VAL A 136 -34.89 -17.35 -24.15
C VAL A 136 -34.36 -16.93 -22.79
N TYR A 137 -35.18 -17.02 -21.73
CA TYR A 137 -34.74 -16.66 -20.38
C TYR A 137 -33.54 -17.49 -19.92
N ILE A 138 -33.60 -18.82 -20.06
CA ILE A 138 -32.51 -19.73 -19.65
C ILE A 138 -31.22 -19.40 -20.42
N GLU A 139 -31.32 -19.23 -21.74
CA GLU A 139 -30.15 -18.94 -22.56
C GLU A 139 -29.52 -17.59 -22.20
N LYS A 140 -30.32 -16.56 -21.96
CA LYS A 140 -29.81 -15.25 -21.54
C LYS A 140 -29.23 -15.27 -20.13
N SER A 141 -29.86 -15.98 -19.20
CA SER A 141 -29.32 -16.17 -17.84
C SER A 141 -27.94 -16.82 -17.89
N ARG A 142 -27.80 -17.92 -18.66
CA ARG A 142 -26.53 -18.63 -18.83
C ARG A 142 -25.41 -17.72 -19.35
N ILE A 143 -25.70 -16.90 -20.35
CA ILE A 143 -24.73 -15.93 -20.91
C ILE A 143 -24.30 -14.89 -19.85
N LEU A 144 -25.23 -14.43 -19.00
CA LEU A 144 -24.90 -13.50 -17.93
C LEU A 144 -24.04 -14.15 -16.85
N ASP A 145 -24.35 -15.39 -16.47
CA ASP A 145 -23.55 -16.16 -15.51
C ASP A 145 -22.12 -16.40 -16.03
N GLU A 146 -21.96 -16.80 -17.29
CA GLU A 146 -20.65 -16.95 -17.94
C GLU A 146 -19.84 -15.64 -17.94
N ARG A 147 -20.51 -14.49 -18.14
CA ARG A 147 -19.86 -13.18 -18.00
C ARG A 147 -19.42 -12.91 -16.57
N ILE A 148 -20.21 -13.27 -15.56
CA ILE A 148 -19.83 -13.11 -14.16
C ILE A 148 -18.57 -13.93 -13.86
N ASP A 149 -18.54 -15.19 -14.30
CA ASP A 149 -17.39 -16.08 -14.10
C ASP A 149 -16.13 -15.53 -14.77
N ALA A 150 -16.25 -14.96 -15.97
CA ALA A 150 -15.13 -14.30 -16.64
C ALA A 150 -14.60 -13.07 -15.87
N LEU A 151 -15.49 -12.28 -15.25
CA LEU A 151 -15.09 -11.16 -14.40
C LEU A 151 -14.41 -11.62 -13.11
N LEU A 152 -14.87 -12.73 -12.54
CA LEU A 152 -14.25 -13.35 -11.37
C LEU A 152 -12.83 -13.84 -11.71
N ALA A 153 -12.66 -14.57 -12.81
CA ALA A 153 -11.34 -15.03 -13.26
C ALA A 153 -10.36 -13.88 -13.49
N ARG A 154 -10.84 -12.74 -14.01
CA ARG A 154 -10.01 -11.53 -14.17
C ARG A 154 -9.62 -10.91 -12.83
N LEU A 155 -10.52 -10.90 -11.85
CA LEU A 155 -10.21 -10.48 -10.48
C LEU A 155 -9.17 -11.42 -9.83
N GLU A 156 -9.31 -12.73 -10.00
CA GLU A 156 -8.35 -13.72 -9.49
C GLU A 156 -6.95 -13.50 -10.10
N ALA A 157 -6.88 -13.22 -11.40
CA ALA A 157 -5.62 -12.87 -12.06
C ALA A 157 -4.98 -11.58 -11.48
N LEU A 158 -5.80 -10.57 -11.18
CA LEU A 158 -5.33 -9.34 -10.54
C LEU A 158 -4.82 -9.58 -9.12
N ASP A 159 -5.47 -10.45 -8.34
CA ASP A 159 -5.00 -10.85 -7.00
C ASP A 159 -3.72 -11.68 -7.06
N ALA A 160 -3.60 -12.58 -8.03
CA ALA A 160 -2.35 -13.31 -8.27
C ALA A 160 -1.20 -12.35 -8.59
N TYR A 161 -1.45 -11.31 -9.39
CA TYR A 161 -0.47 -10.25 -9.65
C TYR A 161 -0.09 -9.49 -8.38
N ARG A 162 -1.06 -9.16 -7.50
CA ARG A 162 -0.78 -8.57 -6.18
C ARG A 162 0.14 -9.44 -5.34
N ALA A 163 -0.07 -10.75 -5.32
CA ALA A 163 0.79 -11.67 -4.58
C ALA A 163 2.24 -11.63 -5.11
N ILE A 164 2.43 -11.55 -6.42
CA ILE A 164 3.76 -11.40 -7.04
C ILE A 164 4.41 -10.08 -6.61
N VAL A 165 3.70 -8.96 -6.69
CA VAL A 165 4.22 -7.64 -6.26
C VAL A 165 4.65 -7.67 -4.80
N THR A 166 3.86 -8.33 -3.94
CA THR A 166 4.19 -8.51 -2.51
C THR A 166 5.46 -9.33 -2.31
N GLU A 167 5.64 -10.41 -3.08
CA GLU A 167 6.85 -11.22 -3.00
C GLU A 167 8.09 -10.47 -3.51
N VAL A 168 7.94 -9.65 -4.55
CA VAL A 168 9.01 -8.76 -5.04
C VAL A 168 9.39 -7.75 -3.95
N GLN A 169 8.41 -7.15 -3.26
CA GLN A 169 8.66 -6.25 -2.13
C GLN A 169 9.47 -6.95 -1.04
N ARG A 170 9.08 -8.17 -0.64
CA ARG A 170 9.79 -8.95 0.37
C ARG A 170 11.25 -9.22 0.00
N ARG A 171 11.52 -9.50 -1.29
CA ARG A 171 12.89 -9.68 -1.79
C ARG A 171 13.68 -8.38 -1.80
N ALA A 172 13.04 -7.29 -2.20
CA ALA A 172 13.66 -5.96 -2.15
C ALA A 172 14.02 -5.56 -0.72
N ASP A 173 13.11 -5.72 0.24
CA ASP A 173 13.36 -5.40 1.66
C ASP A 173 14.51 -6.24 2.24
N ARG A 174 14.59 -7.52 1.87
CA ARG A 174 15.69 -8.39 2.26
C ARG A 174 17.02 -7.88 1.70
N GLN A 175 17.05 -7.51 0.42
CA GLN A 175 18.26 -7.01 -0.22
C GLN A 175 18.69 -5.67 0.40
N ASP A 176 17.75 -4.73 0.56
CA ASP A 176 18.00 -3.43 1.19
C ASP A 176 18.48 -3.59 2.66
N TRP A 177 18.07 -4.65 3.36
CA TRP A 177 18.60 -4.98 4.68
C TRP A 177 20.02 -5.56 4.62
N LEU A 178 20.28 -6.52 3.73
CA LEU A 178 21.61 -7.11 3.57
C LEU A 178 22.64 -6.05 3.16
N ASP A 179 22.29 -5.17 2.22
CA ASP A 179 23.18 -4.12 1.76
C ASP A 179 23.54 -3.14 2.89
N ARG A 180 22.57 -2.77 3.74
CA ARG A 180 22.82 -1.94 4.93
C ARG A 180 23.63 -2.64 6.02
N VAL A 181 23.51 -3.94 6.18
CA VAL A 181 24.29 -4.68 7.20
C VAL A 181 25.70 -4.93 6.69
N ASN A 182 25.88 -5.22 5.41
CA ASN A 182 27.21 -5.44 4.80
C ASN A 182 28.08 -4.18 4.79
N THR A 183 27.52 -2.97 5.02
CA THR A 183 28.33 -1.77 5.24
C THR A 183 29.01 -1.73 6.62
N ILE A 184 28.58 -2.58 7.56
CA ILE A 184 29.28 -2.74 8.84
C ILE A 184 30.60 -3.47 8.54
N ASP A 185 31.71 -2.76 8.69
CA ASP A 185 33.03 -3.37 8.62
C ASP A 185 33.28 -4.11 9.94
N ASP A 186 33.10 -5.43 9.90
CA ASP A 186 33.29 -6.31 11.06
C ASP A 186 34.72 -6.22 11.61
N LEU A 187 35.73 -5.97 10.76
CA LEU A 187 37.12 -5.88 11.18
C LEU A 187 37.39 -4.57 11.92
N ASP A 188 36.93 -3.44 11.38
CA ASP A 188 37.05 -2.14 12.02
C ASP A 188 36.26 -2.08 13.34
N SER A 189 35.08 -2.68 13.35
CA SER A 189 34.24 -2.81 14.56
C SER A 189 34.93 -3.65 15.64
N ALA A 190 35.56 -4.77 15.27
CA ALA A 190 36.31 -5.60 16.20
C ALA A 190 37.59 -4.90 16.72
N ALA A 191 38.32 -4.20 15.86
CA ALA A 191 39.49 -3.42 16.23
C ALA A 191 39.13 -2.29 17.22
N SER A 192 38.03 -1.59 16.96
CA SER A 192 37.49 -0.56 17.84
C SER A 192 37.10 -1.12 19.21
N ALA A 193 36.42 -2.28 19.24
CA ALA A 193 36.06 -2.93 20.51
C ALA A 193 37.29 -3.32 21.35
N VAL A 194 38.36 -3.79 20.72
CA VAL A 194 39.63 -4.10 21.41
C VAL A 194 40.29 -2.83 21.93
N ALA A 195 40.30 -1.75 21.14
CA ALA A 195 40.84 -0.46 21.58
C ALA A 195 40.06 0.10 22.77
N ASP A 196 38.74 0.03 22.75
CA ASP A 196 37.86 0.45 23.85
C ASP A 196 38.12 -0.38 25.12
N HIS A 197 38.34 -1.70 24.98
CA HIS A 197 38.71 -2.55 26.12
C HIS A 197 40.04 -2.13 26.74
N HIS A 198 41.07 -1.92 25.93
CA HIS A 198 42.37 -1.44 26.43
C HIS A 198 42.27 -0.06 27.09
N HIS A 199 41.47 0.84 26.53
CA HIS A 199 41.24 2.15 27.12
C HIS A 199 40.53 2.05 28.47
N ALA A 200 39.52 1.17 28.58
CA ALA A 200 38.82 0.93 29.83
C ALA A 200 39.74 0.35 30.92
N ASP A 201 40.65 -0.56 30.55
CA ASP A 201 41.64 -1.11 31.49
C ASP A 201 42.62 -0.03 31.96
N ALA A 202 43.14 0.79 31.05
CA ALA A 202 44.02 1.92 31.41
C ALA A 202 43.32 2.92 32.36
N LEU A 203 42.03 3.19 32.16
CA LEU A 203 41.25 4.03 33.06
C LEU A 203 41.09 3.40 34.45
N ARG A 204 40.89 2.08 34.53
CA ARG A 204 40.83 1.36 35.82
C ARG A 204 42.16 1.42 36.56
N ASP A 205 43.26 1.18 35.86
CA ASP A 205 44.61 1.24 36.45
C ASP A 205 44.90 2.65 36.96
N THR A 206 44.59 3.68 36.17
CA THR A 206 44.72 5.09 36.57
C THR A 206 43.86 5.42 37.80
N ALA A 207 42.64 4.87 37.88
CA ALA A 207 41.77 5.07 39.03
C ALA A 207 42.31 4.40 40.30
N VAL A 208 42.86 3.19 40.19
CA VAL A 208 43.53 2.47 41.29
C VAL A 208 44.75 3.26 41.75
N GLU A 209 45.58 3.72 40.82
CA GLU A 209 46.77 4.52 41.13
C GLU A 209 46.39 5.83 41.82
N SER A 210 45.40 6.55 41.28
CA SER A 210 44.87 7.79 41.86
C SER A 210 44.33 7.56 43.27
N HIS A 211 43.65 6.44 43.51
CA HIS A 211 43.16 6.07 44.83
C HIS A 211 44.32 5.79 45.80
N ALA A 212 45.36 5.09 45.37
CA ALA A 212 46.56 4.84 46.17
C ALA A 212 47.28 6.15 46.52
N TRP A 213 47.46 7.06 45.55
CA TRP A 213 48.02 8.39 45.80
C TRP A 213 47.17 9.19 46.77
N ALA A 214 45.84 9.16 46.62
CA ALA A 214 44.93 9.83 47.54
C ALA A 214 45.06 9.26 48.97
N GLN A 215 45.14 7.94 49.14
CA GLN A 215 45.35 7.31 50.45
C GLN A 215 46.68 7.70 51.10
N VAL A 216 47.74 7.89 50.32
CA VAL A 216 49.06 8.29 50.84
C VAL A 216 49.11 9.79 51.15
N TYR A 217 48.59 10.64 50.28
CA TYR A 217 48.76 12.09 50.41
C TYR A 217 47.69 12.75 51.28
N LEU A 218 46.42 12.34 51.22
CA LEU A 218 45.34 13.00 51.98
C LEU A 218 45.56 12.95 53.50
N PRO A 219 45.94 11.82 54.12
CA PRO A 219 46.24 11.79 55.56
C PRO A 219 47.49 12.61 55.93
N ASN A 220 48.47 12.67 55.02
CA ASN A 220 49.72 13.39 55.23
C ASN A 220 49.60 14.90 54.98
N LEU A 221 48.54 15.37 54.30
CA LEU A 221 48.26 16.80 54.17
C LEU A 221 47.96 17.42 55.54
N GLY A 222 47.23 16.73 56.43
CA GLY A 222 46.97 17.23 57.78
C GLY A 222 48.25 17.37 58.62
N SER A 223 49.18 16.40 58.51
CA SER A 223 50.45 16.40 59.26
C SER A 223 51.49 17.37 58.68
N LEU A 224 51.55 17.56 57.36
CA LEU A 224 52.39 18.58 56.73
C LEU A 224 51.89 19.99 57.05
N THR A 225 50.57 20.23 56.97
CA THR A 225 49.99 21.54 57.25
C THR A 225 50.22 21.93 58.72
N ALA A 226 50.08 20.98 59.66
CA ALA A 226 50.38 21.19 61.08
C ALA A 226 51.88 21.47 61.36
N ARG A 227 52.80 20.87 60.60
CA ARG A 227 54.25 21.15 60.73
C ARG A 227 54.64 22.50 60.12
N LEU A 228 53.97 22.93 59.05
CA LEU A 228 54.21 24.22 58.42
C LEU A 228 53.62 25.39 59.23
N THR A 229 52.49 25.21 59.92
CA THR A 229 51.94 26.22 60.82
C THR A 229 52.63 26.30 62.18
N ALA A 230 53.36 25.25 62.60
CA ALA A 230 54.17 25.27 63.83
C ALA A 230 55.61 25.81 63.64
N ALA A 231 56.03 26.03 62.38
CA ALA A 231 57.36 26.52 62.02
C ALA A 231 57.38 28.00 61.56
N GLY A 232 56.25 28.71 61.66
CA GLY A 232 56.13 30.16 61.48
C GLY A 232 55.69 30.83 62.77
#